data_AF-A0A2M9PF25-F1
#
_entry.id   AF-A0A2M9PF25-F1
#
_cell.length_a   1.000
_cell.length_b   1.000
_cell.length_c   1.000
_cell.angle_alpha   90.00
_cell.angle_beta   90.00
_cell.angle_gamma   90.00
#
_symmetry.space_group_name_H-M   'P 1'
#
loop_
_entity.id
_entity.type
_entity.pdbx_description
1 polymer ?
#
loop_
_entity_poly.entity_id
_entity_poly.type
_entity_poly.pdbx_seq_one_letter_code
_entity_poly.pdbx_strand_id
1 'polypeptide(L)'
;MPQTPGPAGAHGLHHVTAVSTDMARTRAFYVDLLGLRLVKRTVAHEDPGAHHLFFGGRTGAPGTLEQSEIEAILDYIKSTWPEHIREQQAQRSNAAA
;
A
#
# COMPACT_ATOMS: atom_id res chain seq x y z
N MET A 1 -7.13 42.65 7.08
CA MET A 1 -6.09 41.86 6.39
C MET A 1 -6.64 40.46 6.19
N PRO A 2 -6.80 39.98 4.95
CA PRO A 2 -7.10 38.57 4.71
C PRO A 2 -5.84 37.76 5.04
N GLN A 3 -6.00 36.71 5.85
CA GLN A 3 -4.90 35.82 6.18
C GLN A 3 -4.59 34.96 4.96
N THR A 4 -3.37 35.07 4.44
CA THR A 4 -2.86 34.19 3.38
C THR A 4 -2.87 32.75 3.90
N PRO A 5 -3.50 31.78 3.21
CA PRO A 5 -3.35 30.38 3.62
C PRO A 5 -1.87 30.01 3.43
N GLY A 6 -1.24 29.52 4.49
CA GLY A 6 0.12 29.00 4.44
C GLY A 6 0.24 27.85 3.42
N PRO A 7 1.46 27.50 2.98
CA PRO A 7 1.65 26.44 2.01
C PRO A 7 0.93 25.18 2.52
N ALA A 8 0.00 24.66 1.72
CA ALA A 8 -0.69 23.42 2.00
C ALA A 8 0.37 22.34 2.15
N GLY A 9 0.74 22.04 3.40
CA GLY A 9 1.82 21.11 3.66
C GLY A 9 1.41 19.73 3.17
N ALA A 10 2.40 19.00 2.70
CA ALA A 10 2.29 17.58 2.39
C ALA A 10 2.03 16.83 3.71
N HIS A 11 0.80 16.87 4.21
CA HIS A 11 0.45 16.34 5.53
C HIS A 11 -0.17 14.95 5.37
N GLY A 12 0.66 13.90 5.40
CA GLY A 12 0.24 12.50 5.57
C GLY A 12 0.76 11.50 4.53
N LEU A 13 0.69 10.20 4.85
CA LEU A 13 0.93 9.13 3.88
C LEU A 13 -0.13 9.19 2.77
N HIS A 14 0.30 9.45 1.53
CA HIS A 14 -0.60 9.54 0.39
C HIS A 14 -1.02 8.18 -0.17
N HIS A 15 -0.06 7.23 -0.25
CA HIS A 15 -0.27 5.83 -0.63
C HIS A 15 0.98 5.01 -0.31
N VAL A 16 0.83 3.69 -0.26
CA VAL A 16 1.94 2.72 -0.19
C VAL A 16 1.83 1.79 -1.39
N THR A 17 2.95 1.51 -2.05
CA THR A 17 3.03 0.58 -3.18
C THR A 17 3.80 -0.67 -2.77
N ALA A 18 3.25 -1.83 -3.10
CA ALA A 18 3.87 -3.13 -2.86
C ALA A 18 3.78 -4.00 -4.12
N VAL A 19 4.74 -4.93 -4.28
CA VAL A 19 4.77 -5.90 -5.37
C VAL A 19 4.26 -7.25 -4.85
N SER A 20 3.42 -7.92 -5.64
CA SER A 20 2.86 -9.22 -5.31
C SER A 20 2.87 -10.13 -6.54
N THR A 21 3.07 -11.43 -6.33
CA THR A 21 3.14 -12.45 -7.39
C THR A 21 1.80 -13.06 -7.74
N ASP A 22 0.80 -12.94 -6.86
CA ASP A 22 -0.54 -13.50 -7.07
C ASP A 22 -1.61 -12.41 -6.90
N MET A 23 -2.17 -11.98 -8.03
CA MET A 23 -3.19 -10.94 -8.08
C MET A 23 -4.51 -11.36 -7.43
N ALA A 24 -4.93 -12.62 -7.60
CA ALA A 24 -6.20 -13.11 -7.08
C ALA A 24 -6.16 -13.18 -5.55
N ARG A 25 -5.08 -13.73 -5.01
CA ARG A 25 -4.83 -13.78 -3.56
C ARG A 25 -4.68 -12.38 -2.97
N THR A 26 -4.01 -11.47 -3.70
CA THR A 26 -3.89 -10.06 -3.30
C THR A 26 -5.26 -9.39 -3.20
N ARG A 27 -6.11 -9.55 -4.21
CA ARG A 27 -7.47 -9.01 -4.19
C ARG A 27 -8.29 -9.61 -3.04
N ALA A 28 -8.24 -10.92 -2.85
CA ALA A 28 -8.99 -11.58 -1.77
C ALA A 28 -8.57 -11.05 -0.39
N PHE A 29 -7.28 -10.83 -0.19
CA PHE A 29 -6.77 -10.21 1.04
C PHE A 29 -7.33 -8.79 1.27
N TYR A 30 -7.13 -7.88 0.31
CA TYR A 30 -7.53 -6.49 0.50
C TYR A 30 -9.05 -6.28 0.47
N VAL A 31 -9.80 -7.04 -0.34
CA VAL A 31 -11.25 -6.87 -0.48
C VAL A 31 -12.03 -7.73 0.49
N ASP A 32 -11.75 -9.03 0.55
CA ASP A 32 -12.60 -9.97 1.28
C ASP A 32 -12.21 -10.02 2.76
N LEU A 33 -10.90 -9.98 3.08
CA LEU A 33 -10.45 -10.01 4.47
C LEU A 33 -10.42 -8.63 5.12
N LEU A 34 -9.88 -7.61 4.43
CA LEU A 34 -9.76 -6.25 4.99
C LEU A 34 -10.95 -5.33 4.67
N GLY A 35 -11.87 -5.74 3.78
CA GLY A 35 -13.05 -4.94 3.43
C GLY A 35 -12.77 -3.68 2.61
N LEU A 36 -11.57 -3.54 2.03
CA LEU A 36 -11.21 -2.39 1.20
C LEU A 36 -11.87 -2.48 -0.17
N ARG A 37 -12.05 -1.33 -0.83
CA ARG A 37 -12.54 -1.28 -2.22
C ARG A 37 -11.37 -1.27 -3.19
N LEU A 38 -11.46 -2.08 -4.24
CA LEU A 38 -10.63 -1.90 -5.43
C LEU A 38 -11.10 -0.62 -6.16
N VAL A 39 -10.36 0.47 -5.98
CA VAL A 39 -10.73 1.80 -6.51
C VAL A 39 -10.28 1.99 -7.96
N LYS A 40 -9.21 1.31 -8.37
CA LYS A 40 -8.68 1.38 -9.74
C LYS A 40 -7.90 0.11 -10.07
N ARG A 41 -8.01 -0.34 -11.33
CA ARG A 41 -7.18 -1.37 -11.93
C ARG A 41 -6.62 -0.85 -13.24
N THR A 42 -5.31 -0.90 -13.41
CA THR A 42 -4.64 -0.59 -14.67
C THR A 42 -3.63 -1.67 -15.02
N VAL A 43 -3.14 -1.63 -16.25
CA VAL A 43 -1.96 -2.38 -16.69
C VAL A 43 -0.78 -1.40 -16.79
N ALA A 44 0.42 -1.87 -16.50
CA ALA A 44 1.62 -1.10 -16.81
C ALA A 44 1.69 -0.92 -18.35
N HIS A 45 2.16 0.24 -18.79
CA HIS A 45 2.20 0.55 -20.23
C HIS A 45 3.32 -0.24 -20.93
N GLU A 46 4.41 -0.43 -20.20
CA GLU A 46 5.63 -1.13 -20.55
C GLU A 46 5.52 -2.66 -20.44
N ASP A 47 4.65 -3.15 -19.56
CA ASP A 47 4.39 -4.58 -19.35
C ASP A 47 2.88 -4.84 -19.15
N PRO A 48 2.17 -5.21 -20.22
CA PRO A 48 0.73 -5.52 -20.14
C PRO A 48 0.41 -6.70 -19.20
N GLY A 49 1.40 -7.52 -18.84
CA GLY A 49 1.26 -8.61 -17.86
C GLY A 49 1.28 -8.11 -16.41
N ALA A 50 1.82 -6.93 -16.16
CA ALA A 50 1.87 -6.32 -14.83
C ALA A 50 0.60 -5.49 -14.56
N HIS A 51 -0.20 -5.94 -13.61
CA HIS A 51 -1.40 -5.23 -13.17
C HIS A 51 -1.13 -4.36 -11.94
N HIS A 52 -1.56 -3.10 -12.00
CA HIS A 52 -1.58 -2.20 -10.84
C HIS A 52 -2.98 -2.17 -10.24
N LEU A 53 -3.10 -2.65 -9.01
CA LEU A 53 -4.33 -2.62 -8.23
C LEU A 53 -4.24 -1.52 -7.17
N PHE A 54 -5.25 -0.65 -7.14
CA PHE A 54 -5.36 0.40 -6.14
C PHE A 54 -6.50 0.05 -5.20
N PHE A 55 -6.22 0.00 -3.91
CA PHE A 55 -7.19 -0.24 -2.85
C PHE A 55 -7.34 1.01 -2.00
N GLY A 56 -8.56 1.29 -1.53
CA GLY A 56 -8.83 2.44 -0.70
C GLY A 56 -10.03 2.23 0.23
N GLY A 57 -10.14 3.11 1.22
CA GLY A 57 -11.27 3.16 2.13
C GLY A 57 -12.58 3.56 1.41
N ARG A 58 -13.67 3.62 2.18
CA ARG A 58 -15.05 3.70 1.68
C ARG A 58 -15.32 4.85 0.69
N THR A 59 -14.58 5.95 0.77
CA THR A 59 -14.74 7.15 -0.08
C THR A 59 -13.75 7.23 -1.25
N GLY A 60 -12.72 6.38 -1.32
CA GLY A 60 -11.72 6.37 -2.41
C GLY A 60 -10.87 7.64 -2.57
N ALA A 61 -10.93 8.57 -1.61
CA ALA A 61 -10.11 9.78 -1.61
C ALA A 61 -8.63 9.49 -1.22
N PRO A 62 -7.68 10.36 -1.61
CA PRO A 62 -6.30 10.27 -1.11
C PRO A 62 -6.25 10.27 0.42
N GLY A 63 -5.42 9.42 1.02
CA GLY A 63 -5.34 9.30 2.50
C GLY A 63 -6.59 8.70 3.16
N THR A 64 -7.33 7.83 2.45
CA THR A 64 -8.56 7.20 2.98
C THR A 64 -8.34 6.12 4.04
N LEU A 65 -7.09 5.73 4.28
CA LEU A 65 -6.71 4.87 5.39
C LEU A 65 -5.93 5.71 6.39
N GLU A 66 -6.29 5.59 7.66
CA GLU A 66 -5.54 6.20 8.75
C GLU A 66 -4.15 5.56 8.84
N GLN A 67 -3.16 6.32 9.32
CA GLN A 67 -1.77 5.84 9.48
C GLN A 67 -1.70 4.50 10.23
N SER A 68 -2.50 4.34 11.28
CA SER A 68 -2.56 3.13 12.10
C SER A 68 -3.16 1.93 11.35
N GLU A 69 -4.11 2.17 10.44
CA GLU A 69 -4.65 1.11 9.58
C GLU A 69 -3.61 0.64 8.56
N ILE A 70 -2.84 1.57 8.00
CA ILE A 70 -1.73 1.26 7.08
C ILE A 70 -0.68 0.42 7.80
N GLU A 71 -0.28 0.82 9.01
CA GLU A 71 0.70 0.08 9.82
C GLU A 71 0.21 -1.33 10.16
N ALA A 72 -1.04 -1.48 10.59
CA ALA A 72 -1.62 -2.78 10.89
C ALA A 72 -1.67 -3.72 9.66
N ILE A 73 -1.99 -3.17 8.48
CA ILE A 73 -1.97 -3.92 7.22
C ILE A 73 -0.55 -4.36 6.88
N LEU A 74 0.43 -3.46 7.00
CA LEU A 74 1.83 -3.78 6.73
C LEU A 74 2.38 -4.85 7.69
N ASP A 75 2.02 -4.76 8.97
CA ASP A 75 2.42 -5.75 9.97
C ASP A 75 1.79 -7.11 9.71
N TYR A 76 0.51 -7.18 9.32
CA TYR A 76 -0.09 -8.43 8.88
C TYR A 76 0.61 -9.00 7.64
N ILE A 77 0.90 -8.18 6.64
CA ILE A 77 1.60 -8.64 5.43
C ILE A 77 2.95 -9.26 5.82
N LYS A 78 3.75 -8.55 6.62
CA LYS A 78 5.04 -9.02 7.11
C LYS A 78 4.90 -10.30 7.95
N SER A 79 3.86 -10.42 8.77
CA SER A 79 3.63 -11.63 9.56
C SER A 79 3.33 -12.86 8.70
N THR A 80 2.82 -12.67 7.48
CA THR A 80 2.57 -13.76 6.52
C THR A 80 3.77 -14.11 5.62
N TRP A 81 4.88 -13.37 5.71
CA TRP A 81 6.05 -13.64 4.87
C TRP A 81 6.68 -15.00 5.19
N PRO A 82 7.05 -15.79 4.17
CA PRO A 82 7.91 -16.96 4.34
C PRO A 82 9.27 -16.58 4.96
N GLU A 83 9.87 -17.51 5.70
CA GLU A 83 11.11 -17.24 6.45
C GLU A 83 12.24 -16.69 5.56
N HIS A 84 12.44 -17.28 4.38
CA HIS A 84 13.47 -16.81 3.44
C HIS A 84 13.29 -15.35 2.98
N ILE A 85 12.06 -14.83 2.94
CA ILE A 85 11.79 -13.42 2.62
C ILE A 85 12.14 -12.52 3.81
N ARG A 86 11.85 -12.98 5.04
CA ARG A 86 12.22 -12.26 6.27
C ARG A 86 13.74 -12.16 6.41
N GLU A 87 14.45 -13.25 6.13
CA GLU A 87 15.92 -13.30 6.13
C GLU A 87 16.52 -12.34 5.09
N GLN A 88 16.02 -12.34 3.86
CA GLN A 88 16.45 -11.41 2.81
C GLN A 88 16.22 -9.95 3.20
N GLN A 89 15.09 -9.63 3.84
CA GLN A 89 14.82 -8.29 4.33
C GLN A 89 15.77 -7.88 5.46
N ALA A 90 16.05 -8.79 6.41
CA ALA A 90 16.98 -8.54 7.50
C ALA A 90 18.41 -8.28 6.99
N GLN A 91 18.85 -9.04 5.98
CA GLN A 91 20.14 -8.84 5.31
C GLN A 91 20.22 -7.48 4.60
N ARG A 92 19.14 -7.04 3.95
CA ARG A 92 19.07 -5.70 3.34
C ARG A 92 19.14 -4.57 4.36
N SER A 93 18.43 -4.70 5.48
CA SER A 93 18.47 -3.70 6.56
C SER A 93 19.86 -3.59 7.19
N ASN A 94 20.56 -4.72 7.37
CA ASN A 94 21.92 -4.74 7.93
C ASN A 94 22.99 -4.23 6.95
N ALA A 95 22.75 -4.31 5.64
CA ALA A 95 23.67 -3.79 4.63
C ALA A 95 23.53 -2.27 4.40
N ALA A 96 22.45 -1.66 4.90
CA ALA A 96 22.16 -0.23 4.80
C ALA A 96 22.54 0.56 6.07
N ALA A 97 23.13 -0.10 7.08
CA ALA A 97 23.62 0.46 8.34
C ALA A 97 25.15 0.47 8.38
#